data_AF-A0AA36I2M0-F1
#
_entry.id   AF-A0AA36I2M0-F1
#
_cell.length_a   1.000
_cell.length_b   1.000
_cell.length_c   1.000
_cell.angle_alpha   90.00
_cell.angle_beta   90.00
_cell.angle_gamma   90.00
#
_symmetry.space_group_name_H-M   'P 1'
#
loop_
_entity.id
_entity.type
_entity.pdbx_description
1 polymer ?
#
loop_
_entity_poly.entity_id
_entity_poly.type
_entity_poly.pdbx_seq_one_letter_code
_entity_poly.pdbx_strand_id
1 'polypeptide(L)'
;MADAPKEEAALLAKLKQELKSKKTFVAACGQLAKICEDEEAAKGLEEEGKTAFTVLQTRFSNPKFWQAGLELFLALEFAGVAPAAKWRDAALEASDGSIQRRAEGPTEGSPESSMWLK
;
A
#
# COMPACT_ATOMS: atom_id res chain seq x y z
N MET A 1 24.38 -2.57 -29.38
CA MET A 1 23.14 -1.82 -29.08
C MET A 1 22.76 -2.17 -27.65
N ALA A 2 23.16 -1.34 -26.68
CA ALA A 2 22.95 -1.61 -25.25
C ALA A 2 22.71 -0.28 -24.53
N ASP A 3 21.53 0.30 -24.72
CA ASP A 3 21.06 1.49 -24.00
C ASP A 3 19.85 1.18 -23.08
N ALA A 4 19.47 -0.10 -22.96
CA ALA A 4 18.33 -0.55 -22.15
C ALA A 4 18.37 -0.15 -20.65
N PRO A 5 19.52 -0.18 -19.93
CA PRO A 5 19.50 0.10 -18.48
C PRO A 5 19.30 1.58 -18.12
N LYS A 6 19.54 2.51 -19.06
CA LYS A 6 19.36 3.95 -18.79
C LYS A 6 17.91 4.39 -18.89
N GLU A 7 17.16 3.82 -19.83
CA GLU A 7 15.77 4.20 -20.07
C GLU A 7 14.88 3.72 -18.92
N GLU A 8 15.14 2.53 -18.40
CA GLU A 8 14.42 1.95 -17.26
C GLU A 8 14.66 2.77 -15.97
N ALA A 9 15.91 3.13 -15.66
CA ALA A 9 16.23 3.96 -14.51
C ALA A 9 15.56 5.36 -14.59
N ALA A 10 15.48 5.96 -15.78
CA ALA A 10 14.81 7.23 -16.00
C ALA A 10 13.29 7.12 -15.80
N LEU A 11 12.68 6.01 -16.26
CA LEU A 11 11.27 5.71 -16.03
C LEU A 11 10.97 5.53 -14.54
N LEU A 12 11.80 4.80 -13.80
CA LEU A 12 11.64 4.62 -12.36
C LEU A 12 11.75 5.94 -11.59
N ALA A 13 12.72 6.79 -11.94
CA ALA A 13 12.85 8.11 -11.34
C ALA A 13 11.62 8.99 -11.57
N LYS A 14 11.03 8.92 -12.78
CA LYS A 14 9.79 9.61 -13.11
C LYS A 14 8.61 9.05 -12.31
N LEU A 15 8.44 7.74 -12.26
CA LEU A 15 7.38 7.07 -11.50
C LEU A 15 7.44 7.40 -10.01
N LYS A 16 8.65 7.47 -9.42
CA LYS A 16 8.86 7.88 -8.03
C LYS A 16 8.41 9.32 -7.75
N GLN A 17 8.53 10.23 -8.73
CA GLN A 17 7.99 11.58 -8.63
C GLN A 17 6.45 11.56 -8.72
N GLU A 18 5.90 10.74 -9.61
CA GLU A 18 4.45 10.59 -9.81
C GLU A 18 3.75 9.95 -8.61
N LEU A 19 4.42 9.04 -7.89
CA LEU A 19 3.97 8.50 -6.60
C LEU A 19 3.79 9.57 -5.51
N LYS A 20 4.32 10.78 -5.66
CA LYS A 20 4.09 11.88 -4.70
C LYS A 20 2.88 12.73 -5.06
N SER A 21 2.31 12.52 -6.25
CA SER A 21 1.26 13.36 -6.82
C SER A 21 -0.09 12.65 -6.82
N LYS A 22 -1.09 13.25 -6.17
CA LYS A 22 -2.43 12.66 -6.02
C LYS A 22 -3.12 12.30 -7.35
N LYS A 23 -2.84 13.06 -8.42
CA LYS A 23 -3.45 12.85 -9.75
C LYS A 23 -2.84 11.67 -10.50
N THR A 24 -1.55 11.42 -10.31
CA THR A 24 -0.78 10.42 -11.05
C THR A 24 -0.44 9.19 -10.21
N PHE A 25 -0.68 9.23 -8.90
CA PHE A 25 -0.42 8.13 -7.97
C PHE A 25 -0.95 6.77 -8.44
N VAL A 26 -2.23 6.72 -8.81
CA VAL A 26 -2.90 5.47 -9.22
C VAL A 26 -2.27 4.93 -10.50
N ALA A 27 -2.02 5.81 -11.48
CA ALA A 27 -1.37 5.43 -12.73
C ALA A 27 0.07 4.95 -12.51
N ALA A 28 0.81 5.63 -11.62
CA ALA A 28 2.18 5.26 -11.27
C ALA A 28 2.24 3.89 -10.57
N CYS A 29 1.31 3.60 -9.65
CA CYS A 29 1.21 2.28 -9.02
C CYS A 29 0.93 1.18 -10.06
N GLY A 30 0.01 1.42 -10.99
CA GLY A 30 -0.28 0.47 -12.07
C GLY A 30 0.90 0.24 -13.03
N GLN A 31 1.67 1.28 -13.34
CA GLN A 31 2.87 1.15 -14.16
C GLN A 31 3.99 0.39 -13.43
N LEU A 32 4.21 0.68 -12.14
CA LEU A 32 5.17 -0.05 -11.33
C LEU A 32 4.77 -1.52 -11.13
N ALA A 33 3.48 -1.81 -10.95
CA ALA A 33 2.98 -3.17 -10.85
C ALA A 33 3.23 -3.97 -12.14
N LYS A 34 3.09 -3.35 -13.31
CA LYS A 34 3.45 -3.97 -14.61
C LYS A 34 4.95 -4.23 -14.73
N ILE A 35 5.78 -3.33 -14.24
CA ILE A 35 7.24 -3.54 -14.21
C ILE A 35 7.57 -4.72 -13.28
N CYS A 36 6.80 -4.90 -12.19
CA CYS A 36 6.96 -6.03 -11.29
C CYS A 36 6.55 -7.39 -11.91
N GLU A 37 5.87 -7.42 -13.07
CA GLU A 37 5.66 -8.67 -13.81
C GLU A 37 6.98 -9.25 -14.32
N ASP A 38 8.03 -8.43 -14.41
CA ASP A 38 9.40 -8.87 -14.66
C ASP A 38 10.17 -9.01 -13.33
N GLU A 39 10.51 -10.25 -12.97
CA GLU A 39 11.18 -10.56 -11.69
C GLU A 39 12.55 -9.89 -11.53
N GLU A 40 13.26 -9.58 -12.62
CA GLU A 40 14.54 -8.89 -12.55
C GLU A 40 14.36 -7.40 -12.26
N ALA A 41 13.40 -6.77 -12.93
CA ALA A 41 13.09 -5.36 -12.70
C ALA A 41 12.53 -5.11 -11.29
N ALA A 42 11.74 -6.05 -10.75
CA ALA A 42 11.08 -5.93 -9.47
C ALA A 42 12.03 -5.90 -8.25
N LYS A 43 13.19 -6.56 -8.33
CA LYS A 43 14.21 -6.56 -7.26
C LYS A 43 14.76 -5.17 -6.95
N GLY A 44 14.66 -4.23 -7.91
CA GLY A 44 15.04 -2.84 -7.74
C GLY A 44 13.95 -1.92 -7.18
N LEU A 45 12.71 -2.41 -7.01
CA LEU A 45 11.53 -1.58 -6.73
C LEU A 45 11.12 -1.48 -5.25
N GLU A 46 11.97 -1.96 -4.33
CA GLU A 46 11.71 -1.86 -2.90
C GLU A 46 11.56 -0.40 -2.44
N GLU A 47 12.40 0.49 -2.95
CA GLU A 47 12.38 1.93 -2.65
C GLU A 47 11.08 2.60 -3.11
N GLU A 48 10.59 2.22 -4.28
CA GLU A 48 9.34 2.71 -4.87
C GLU A 48 8.14 2.21 -4.06
N GLY A 49 8.13 0.93 -3.67
CA GLY A 49 7.12 0.35 -2.78
C GLY A 49 7.07 1.06 -1.43
N LYS A 50 8.23 1.30 -0.80
CA LYS A 50 8.33 2.04 0.46
C LYS A 50 7.83 3.48 0.33
N THR A 51 8.15 4.14 -0.78
CA THR A 51 7.68 5.50 -1.07
C THR A 51 6.16 5.54 -1.21
N ALA A 52 5.58 4.63 -2.01
CA ALA A 52 4.14 4.51 -2.19
C ALA A 52 3.44 4.27 -0.85
N PHE A 53 3.96 3.36 -0.03
CA PHE A 53 3.41 3.06 1.29
C PHE A 53 3.43 4.28 2.23
N THR A 54 4.56 4.99 2.29
CA THR A 54 4.69 6.21 3.10
C THR A 54 3.69 7.28 2.67
N VAL A 55 3.50 7.45 1.35
CA VAL A 55 2.55 8.42 0.81
C VAL A 55 1.09 8.05 1.13
N LEU A 56 0.75 6.76 1.07
CA LEU A 56 -0.58 6.26 1.46
C LEU A 56 -0.86 6.51 2.95
N GLN A 57 0.11 6.21 3.82
CA GLN A 57 -0.01 6.45 5.26
C GLN A 57 -0.14 7.93 5.61
N THR A 58 0.55 8.82 4.91
CA THR A 58 0.67 10.24 5.31
C THR A 58 -0.27 11.20 4.59
N ARG A 59 -0.64 10.91 3.32
CA ARG A 59 -1.34 11.89 2.47
C ARG A 59 -2.60 11.37 1.79
N PHE A 60 -2.68 10.07 1.48
CA PHE A 60 -3.74 9.52 0.64
C PHE A 60 -4.57 8.46 1.37
N SER A 61 -5.30 8.87 2.41
CA SER A 61 -6.19 8.00 3.20
C SER A 61 -7.47 7.54 2.48
N ASN A 62 -7.66 7.88 1.20
CA ASN A 62 -8.86 7.48 0.47
C ASN A 62 -8.69 6.04 -0.05
N PRO A 63 -9.67 5.15 0.16
CA PRO A 63 -9.56 3.72 -0.16
C PRO A 63 -9.17 3.45 -1.61
N LYS A 64 -9.55 4.32 -2.56
CA LYS A 64 -9.16 4.18 -3.97
C LYS A 64 -7.64 4.22 -4.21
N PHE A 65 -6.90 4.98 -3.38
CA PHE A 65 -5.43 5.02 -3.48
C PHE A 65 -4.81 3.80 -2.83
N TRP A 66 -5.39 3.34 -1.71
CA TRP A 66 -4.97 2.11 -1.05
C TRP A 66 -5.19 0.87 -1.93
N GLN A 67 -6.29 0.81 -2.70
CA GLN A 67 -6.51 -0.24 -3.69
C GLN A 67 -5.42 -0.25 -4.78
N ALA A 68 -5.10 0.92 -5.34
CA ALA A 68 -4.02 1.01 -6.33
C ALA A 68 -2.64 0.64 -5.74
N GLY A 69 -2.40 1.02 -4.48
CA GLY A 69 -1.20 0.62 -3.75
C GLY A 69 -1.15 -0.88 -3.47
N LEU A 70 -2.28 -1.49 -3.15
CA LEU A 70 -2.42 -2.92 -2.90
C LEU A 70 -2.00 -3.74 -4.12
N GLU A 71 -2.43 -3.34 -5.32
CA GLU A 71 -2.00 -4.00 -6.57
C GLU A 71 -0.47 -3.96 -6.75
N LEU A 72 0.16 -2.82 -6.45
CA LEU A 72 1.62 -2.69 -6.46
C LEU A 72 2.30 -3.58 -5.40
N PHE A 73 1.81 -3.58 -4.15
CA PHE A 73 2.41 -4.37 -3.07
C PHE A 73 2.25 -5.87 -3.29
N LEU A 74 1.14 -6.30 -3.89
CA LEU A 74 0.98 -7.69 -4.33
C LEU A 74 2.02 -8.05 -5.38
N ALA A 75 2.21 -7.23 -6.41
CA ALA A 75 3.19 -7.49 -7.44
C ALA A 75 4.62 -7.56 -6.88
N LEU A 76 4.97 -6.67 -5.94
CA LEU A 76 6.25 -6.70 -5.22
C LEU A 76 6.41 -7.95 -4.34
N GLU A 77 5.34 -8.41 -3.69
CA GLU A 77 5.35 -9.65 -2.90
C GLU A 77 5.59 -10.86 -3.80
N PHE A 78 4.91 -10.93 -4.95
CA PHE A 78 5.13 -11.99 -5.94
C PHE A 78 6.56 -12.01 -6.47
N ALA A 79 7.17 -10.83 -6.63
CA ALA A 79 8.56 -10.69 -7.01
C ALA A 79 9.59 -11.01 -5.90
N GLY A 80 9.13 -11.34 -4.68
CA GLY A 80 10.00 -11.70 -3.55
C GLY A 80 10.57 -10.52 -2.77
N VAL A 81 9.98 -9.31 -2.89
CA VAL A 81 10.37 -8.15 -2.08
C VAL A 81 9.90 -8.36 -0.64
N ALA A 82 10.84 -8.65 0.26
CA ALA A 82 10.57 -9.04 1.65
C ALA A 82 9.61 -8.12 2.43
N PRO A 83 9.70 -6.78 2.36
CA PRO A 83 8.76 -5.91 3.09
C PRO A 83 7.37 -5.80 2.45
N ALA A 84 7.16 -6.30 1.22
CA ALA A 84 5.92 -6.11 0.49
C ALA A 84 4.71 -6.76 1.16
N ALA A 85 4.89 -7.91 1.82
CA ALA A 85 3.82 -8.58 2.57
C ALA A 85 3.20 -7.71 3.66
N LYS A 86 4.03 -6.90 4.36
CA LYS A 86 3.55 -5.96 5.39
C LYS A 86 2.77 -4.80 4.77
N TRP A 87 3.23 -4.29 3.63
CA TRP A 87 2.56 -3.20 2.92
C TRP A 87 1.22 -3.64 2.33
N ARG A 88 1.17 -4.86 1.78
CA ARG A 88 -0.04 -5.51 1.28
C ARG A 88 -1.09 -5.62 2.40
N ASP A 89 -0.71 -6.16 3.55
CA ASP A 89 -1.64 -6.38 4.67
C ASP A 89 -2.24 -5.05 5.16
N ALA A 90 -1.39 -4.04 5.38
CA ALA A 90 -1.82 -2.70 5.75
C ALA A 90 -2.70 -2.03 4.68
N ALA A 91 -2.40 -2.25 3.40
CA ALA A 91 -3.22 -1.74 2.30
C ALA A 91 -4.58 -2.45 2.20
N LEU A 92 -4.64 -3.74 2.47
CA LEU A 92 -5.87 -4.52 2.56
C LEU A 92 -6.76 -3.98 3.70
N GLU A 93 -6.21 -3.81 4.90
CA GLU A 93 -6.95 -3.26 6.05
C GLU A 93 -7.47 -1.83 5.79
N ALA A 94 -6.66 -1.00 5.13
CA ALA A 94 -7.01 0.39 4.83
C ALA A 94 -8.01 0.53 3.67
N SER A 95 -7.99 -0.39 2.70
CA SER A 95 -8.91 -0.39 1.56
C SER A 95 -10.29 -0.98 1.90
N ASP A 96 -10.34 -1.94 2.83
CA ASP A 96 -11.59 -2.53 3.33
C ASP A 96 -12.35 -1.62 4.32
N GLY A 97 -11.71 -0.54 4.79
CA GLY A 97 -12.33 0.42 5.72
C GLY A 97 -12.38 -0.05 7.18
N SER A 98 -11.74 -1.18 7.50
CA SER A 98 -11.75 -1.77 8.85
C SER A 98 -10.99 -0.97 9.91
N ILE A 99 -10.25 0.08 9.53
CA ILE A 99 -9.58 1.03 10.45
C ILE A 99 -10.59 1.79 11.34
N GLN A 100 -11.88 1.85 10.99
CA GLN A 100 -12.89 2.47 11.86
C GLN A 100 -13.47 1.55 12.95
N ARG A 101 -13.22 0.22 12.95
CA ARG A 101 -13.85 -0.68 13.94
C ARG A 101 -12.93 -1.24 15.02
N ARG A 102 -11.64 -0.95 14.99
CA ARG A 102 -10.71 -1.35 16.07
C ARG A 102 -10.48 -0.29 17.14
N ALA A 103 -11.08 0.91 16.99
CA ALA A 103 -11.04 1.98 17.99
C ALA A 103 -12.34 2.09 18.82
N GLU A 104 -13.34 1.26 18.55
CA GLU A 104 -14.50 1.08 19.43
C GLU A 104 -14.37 -0.31 20.05
N GLY A 105 -13.57 -0.38 21.13
CA GLY A 105 -13.61 -1.54 22.01
C GLY A 105 -15.06 -1.74 22.45
N PRO A 106 -15.58 -2.98 22.46
CA PRO A 106 -16.85 -3.23 23.11
C PRO A 106 -16.66 -2.79 24.56
N THR A 107 -17.40 -1.75 24.96
CA THR A 107 -17.56 -1.38 26.36
C THR A 107 -17.98 -2.63 27.11
N GLU A 108 -17.02 -3.18 27.84
CA GLU A 108 -17.23 -4.01 29.00
C GLU A 108 -18.19 -3.23 29.90
N GLY A 109 -19.43 -3.71 29.93
CA GLY A 109 -20.56 -3.07 30.59
C GLY A 109 -21.64 -4.11 30.75
N SER A 110 -21.27 -5.23 31.40
CA SER A 110 -22.20 -6.22 31.92
C SER A 110 -23.38 -5.52 32.61
N PRO A 111 -24.64 -5.73 32.18
CA PRO A 111 -25.77 -5.51 33.05
C PRO A 111 -25.89 -6.75 33.96
N GLU A 112 -24.95 -6.93 34.89
CA GLU A 112 -25.28 -7.62 36.13
C GLU A 112 -26.15 -6.63 36.93
N SER A 113 -27.47 -6.69 36.80
CA SER A 113 -28.27 -7.60 37.61
C SER A 113 -27.90 -7.50 39.10
N SER A 114 -28.14 -6.31 39.66
CA SER A 114 -28.36 -6.09 41.09
C SER A 114 -29.59 -5.19 41.15
N MET A 115 -30.84 -5.64 41.26
CA MET A 115 -31.43 -6.77 41.97
C MET A 115 -31.03 -6.91 43.44
N TRP A 116 -30.90 -5.80 44.17
CA TRP A 116 -31.21 -5.82 45.61
C TRP A 116 -31.94 -4.54 46.04
N LEU A 117 -33.24 -4.73 46.32
CA LEU A 117 -34.07 -3.92 47.20
C LEU A 117 -33.34 -3.56 48.52
N LYS A 118 -33.46 -2.31 48.98
CA LYS A 118 -34.24 -1.96 50.18
C LYS A 118 -34.39 -0.45 50.31
#